data_AF-A0A0D0C8L8-F1
#
_entry.id   AF-A0A0D0C8L8-F1
#
_cell.length_a   1.000
_cell.length_b   1.000
_cell.length_c   1.000
_cell.angle_alpha   90.00
_cell.angle_beta   90.00
_cell.angle_gamma   90.00
#
_symmetry.space_group_name_H-M   'P 1'
#
loop_
_entity.id
_entity.type
_entity.pdbx_description
1 polymer ?
#
loop_
_entity_poly.entity_id
_entity_poly.type
_entity_poly.pdbx_seq_one_letter_code
_entity_poly.pdbx_strand_id
1 'polypeptide(L)'
;MEENNKVYGFPIAVYKISATARTLWRAVIDFIKAYPEYLAHDNAMGFISDDDGRTYNRCHFWSNFEIADMDFWRGPAYTALFEYLDSHGGFIMSVTTITVVSHHRLLHYVYT
;
A
#
# COMPACT_ATOMS: atom_id res chain seq x y z
N MET A 1 4.73 18.11 -3.02
CA MET A 1 3.93 17.21 -2.16
C MET A 1 3.06 18.03 -1.23
N GLU A 2 3.67 18.86 -0.39
CA GLU A 2 3.01 19.75 0.58
C GLU A 2 1.97 20.70 -0.05
N GLU A 3 2.34 21.53 -1.04
CA GLU A 3 1.41 22.51 -1.66
C GLU A 3 0.17 21.89 -2.33
N ASN A 4 0.28 20.63 -2.76
CA ASN A 4 -0.79 19.91 -3.47
C ASN A 4 -1.43 18.81 -2.61
N ASN A 5 -1.15 18.77 -1.30
CA ASN A 5 -1.61 17.76 -0.35
C ASN A 5 -1.41 16.33 -0.87
N LYS A 6 -0.23 16.05 -1.44
CA LYS A 6 0.16 14.72 -1.91
C LYS A 6 1.06 14.09 -0.85
N VAL A 7 0.76 12.85 -0.49
CA VAL A 7 1.45 12.12 0.59
C VAL A 7 2.42 11.09 0.02
N TYR A 8 2.16 10.55 -1.17
CA TYR A 8 3.06 9.56 -1.76
C TYR A 8 3.14 9.69 -3.29
N GLY A 9 4.36 9.71 -3.80
CA GLY A 9 4.70 9.94 -5.19
C GLY A 9 5.63 8.85 -5.72
N PHE A 10 5.32 8.33 -6.90
CA PHE A 10 6.11 7.28 -7.56
C PHE A 10 6.20 7.55 -9.07
N PRO A 11 7.35 7.27 -9.71
CA PRO A 11 7.53 7.52 -11.14
C PRO A 11 7.15 6.33 -12.01
N ILE A 12 7.13 5.10 -11.46
CA ILE A 12 6.93 3.88 -12.24
C ILE A 12 6.06 2.89 -11.45
N ALA A 13 5.07 2.31 -12.12
CA ALA A 13 4.30 1.16 -11.65
C ALA A 13 4.60 -0.04 -12.54
N VAL A 14 4.92 -1.20 -11.94
CA VAL A 14 5.23 -2.44 -12.67
C VAL A 14 4.46 -3.62 -12.11
N TYR A 15 4.24 -4.62 -12.96
CA TYR A 15 3.72 -5.91 -12.52
C TYR A 15 4.81 -6.71 -11.81
N LYS A 16 4.53 -7.15 -10.59
CA LYS A 16 5.43 -7.99 -9.82
C LYS A 16 5.35 -9.45 -10.30
N ILE A 17 6.46 -9.97 -10.80
CA ILE A 17 6.65 -11.42 -11.03
C ILE A 17 7.09 -12.02 -9.69
N SER A 18 6.17 -12.47 -8.85
CA SER A 18 6.54 -13.41 -7.78
C SER A 18 5.38 -14.14 -7.14
N ALA A 19 5.57 -15.45 -6.94
CA ALA A 19 4.71 -16.31 -6.13
C ALA A 19 4.68 -15.88 -4.63
N THR A 20 5.67 -15.11 -4.16
CA THR A 20 5.72 -14.60 -2.77
C THR A 20 4.70 -13.50 -2.48
N ALA A 21 4.03 -12.91 -3.48
CA ALA A 21 3.01 -11.89 -3.25
C ALA A 21 1.68 -12.47 -2.71
N ARG A 22 1.43 -13.78 -2.90
CA ARG A 22 0.13 -14.39 -2.57
C ARG A 22 -0.09 -14.57 -1.06
N THR A 23 0.94 -14.90 -0.31
CA THR A 23 0.85 -15.02 1.16
C THR A 23 0.74 -13.65 1.81
N LEU A 24 1.46 -12.66 1.28
CA LEU A 24 1.39 -11.28 1.74
C LEU A 24 -0.01 -10.67 1.54
N TRP A 25 -0.62 -10.88 0.37
CA TRP A 25 -1.96 -10.36 0.10
C TRP A 25 -2.99 -10.87 1.10
N ARG A 26 -2.92 -12.16 1.46
CA ARG A 26 -3.81 -12.74 2.47
C ARG A 26 -3.63 -12.07 3.83
N ALA A 27 -2.39 -11.89 4.28
CA ALA A 27 -2.11 -11.22 5.55
C ALA A 27 -2.64 -9.77 5.57
N VAL A 28 -2.51 -9.04 4.45
CA VAL A 28 -3.04 -7.67 4.32
C VAL A 28 -4.57 -7.65 4.38
N ILE A 29 -5.26 -8.56 3.68
CA ILE A 29 -6.72 -8.68 3.74
C ILE A 29 -7.19 -9.05 5.16
N ASP A 30 -6.47 -9.93 5.85
CA ASP A 30 -6.79 -10.31 7.22
C ASP A 30 -6.59 -9.13 8.20
N PHE A 31 -5.55 -8.32 7.99
CA PHE A 31 -5.36 -7.06 8.73
C PHE A 31 -6.52 -6.09 8.49
N ILE A 32 -6.95 -5.87 7.24
CA ILE A 32 -8.08 -4.97 6.92
C ILE A 32 -9.37 -5.44 7.59
N LYS A 33 -9.59 -6.76 7.66
CA LYS A 33 -10.76 -7.32 8.35
C LYS A 33 -10.68 -7.13 9.87
N ALA A 34 -9.48 -7.21 10.44
CA ALA A 34 -9.26 -7.02 11.87
C ALA A 34 -9.31 -5.54 12.28
N TYR A 35 -8.87 -4.63 11.40
CA TYR A 35 -8.77 -3.19 11.64
C TYR A 35 -9.41 -2.38 10.49
N PRO A 36 -10.73 -2.50 10.29
CA PRO A 36 -11.43 -1.79 9.21
C PRO A 36 -11.34 -0.26 9.32
N GLU A 37 -11.05 0.27 10.52
CA GLU A 37 -10.85 1.70 10.77
C GLU A 37 -9.64 2.31 10.03
N TYR A 38 -8.65 1.49 9.67
CA TYR A 38 -7.48 1.94 8.93
C TYR A 38 -7.67 1.86 7.41
N LEU A 39 -8.81 1.34 6.94
CA LEU A 39 -9.16 1.35 5.53
C LEU A 39 -9.76 2.70 5.15
N ALA A 40 -9.00 3.48 4.38
CA ALA A 40 -9.52 4.72 3.82
C ALA A 40 -10.72 4.43 2.89
N HIS A 41 -11.79 5.21 3.01
CA HIS A 41 -12.97 5.08 2.14
C HIS A 41 -12.62 5.29 0.66
N ASP A 42 -11.78 6.29 0.38
CA ASP A 42 -11.28 6.59 -0.97
C ASP A 42 -9.89 5.97 -1.16
N ASN A 43 -9.66 4.72 -0.77
CA ASN A 43 -8.38 4.03 -1.01
C ASN A 43 -8.15 3.74 -2.50
N ALA A 44 -6.96 3.26 -2.85
CA ALA A 44 -6.64 2.85 -4.22
C ALA A 44 -6.68 1.33 -4.41
N MET A 45 -7.64 0.63 -3.78
CA MET A 45 -7.83 -0.83 -3.92
C MET A 45 -7.95 -1.25 -5.39
N GLY A 46 -8.64 -0.46 -6.21
CA GLY A 46 -8.79 -0.73 -7.65
C GLY A 46 -7.47 -0.69 -8.45
N PHE A 47 -6.39 -0.14 -7.89
CA PHE A 47 -5.07 -0.19 -8.51
C PHE A 47 -4.36 -1.53 -8.25
N ILE A 48 -4.58 -2.14 -7.09
CA ILE A 48 -3.90 -3.37 -6.63
C ILE A 48 -4.74 -4.63 -6.79
N SER A 49 -6.03 -4.48 -7.09
CA SER A 49 -6.98 -5.57 -7.23
C SER A 49 -8.08 -5.19 -8.22
N ASP A 50 -8.28 -6.06 -9.21
CA ASP A 50 -9.31 -5.88 -10.23
C ASP A 50 -10.67 -6.46 -9.79
N ASP A 51 -10.71 -7.12 -8.63
CA ASP A 51 -11.84 -7.87 -8.08
C ASP A 51 -12.15 -7.50 -6.62
N ASP A 52 -11.97 -6.21 -6.29
CA ASP A 52 -12.37 -5.58 -5.03
C ASP A 52 -11.74 -6.23 -3.79
N GLY A 53 -10.44 -6.48 -3.86
CA GLY A 53 -9.65 -6.99 -2.74
C GLY A 53 -9.48 -8.52 -2.73
N ARG A 54 -10.17 -9.27 -3.60
CA ARG A 54 -10.16 -10.75 -3.54
C ARG A 54 -8.85 -11.34 -4.03
N THR A 55 -8.28 -10.79 -5.09
CA THR A 55 -7.00 -11.19 -5.65
C THR A 55 -6.12 -9.98 -5.91
N TYR A 56 -4.82 -10.21 -5.77
CA TYR A 56 -3.81 -9.20 -6.07
C TYR A 56 -3.50 -9.24 -7.57
N ASN A 57 -3.74 -8.13 -8.28
CA ASN A 57 -3.50 -8.00 -9.73
C ASN A 57 -2.01 -7.87 -10.09
N ARG A 58 -1.13 -7.96 -9.08
CA ARG A 58 0.34 -7.86 -9.18
C ARG A 58 0.85 -6.45 -9.48
N CYS A 59 0.01 -5.45 -9.62
CA CYS A 59 0.43 -4.06 -9.78
C CYS A 59 1.11 -3.56 -8.51
N HIS A 60 2.25 -2.91 -8.67
CA HIS A 60 3.09 -2.44 -7.57
C HIS A 60 3.83 -1.17 -7.98
N PHE A 61 3.94 -0.18 -7.08
CA PHE A 61 4.82 0.96 -7.35
C PHE A 61 6.26 0.55 -7.12
N TRP A 62 7.14 0.91 -8.05
CA TRP A 62 8.54 0.52 -7.96
C TRP A 62 9.26 1.37 -6.91
N SER A 63 9.54 0.79 -5.74
CA SER A 63 10.14 1.47 -4.57
C SER A 63 11.57 1.98 -4.77
N ASN A 64 12.19 1.77 -5.93
CA ASN A 64 13.52 2.30 -6.21
C ASN A 64 13.57 3.83 -6.19
N PHE A 65 12.42 4.48 -6.44
CA PHE A 65 12.29 5.93 -6.33
C PHE A 65 10.89 6.24 -5.79
N GLU A 66 10.84 6.74 -4.56
CA GLU A 66 9.62 7.14 -3.89
C GLU A 66 9.81 8.49 -3.22
N ILE A 67 8.81 9.37 -3.32
CA ILE A 67 8.75 10.63 -2.59
C ILE A 67 7.53 10.54 -1.70
N ALA A 68 7.73 10.44 -0.40
CA ALA A 68 6.65 10.24 0.56
C ALA A 68 6.74 11.24 1.71
N ASP A 69 5.59 11.59 2.27
CA ASP A 69 5.51 12.26 3.56
C ASP A 69 5.90 11.27 4.66
N MET A 70 6.83 11.66 5.52
CA MET A 70 7.29 10.81 6.62
C MET A 70 6.22 10.58 7.68
N ASP A 71 5.24 11.49 7.79
CA ASP A 71 4.15 11.35 8.75
C ASP A 71 3.21 10.20 8.37
N PHE A 72 3.15 9.83 7.08
CA PHE A 72 2.44 8.62 6.65
C PHE A 72 3.07 7.35 7.24
N TRP A 73 4.39 7.23 7.15
CA TRP A 73 5.14 6.09 7.69
C TRP A 73 5.15 6.05 9.22
N ARG A 74 5.03 7.22 9.86
CA ARG A 74 4.93 7.34 11.32
C ARG A 74 3.49 7.26 11.83
N GLY A 75 2.52 7.17 10.93
CA GLY A 75 1.10 7.14 11.27
C GLY A 75 0.70 5.84 11.96
N PRO A 76 -0.29 5.88 12.86
CA PRO A 76 -0.73 4.73 13.65
C PRO A 76 -1.18 3.56 12.77
N ALA A 77 -1.79 3.85 11.62
CA ALA A 77 -2.23 2.84 10.67
C ALA A 77 -1.06 2.05 10.05
N TYR A 78 0.03 2.75 9.68
CA TYR A 78 1.21 2.09 9.12
C TYR A 78 1.96 1.31 10.20
N THR A 79 2.11 1.87 11.41
CA THR A 79 2.74 1.18 12.54
C THR A 79 1.97 -0.10 12.90
N ALA A 80 0.64 -0.03 13.04
CA ALA A 80 -0.18 -1.21 13.35
C ALA A 80 -0.07 -2.30 12.28
N LEU A 81 -0.06 -1.91 11.00
CA LEU A 81 0.13 -2.85 9.89
C LEU A 81 1.53 -3.45 9.88
N PHE A 82 2.56 -2.65 10.17
CA PHE A 82 3.94 -3.12 10.27
C PHE A 82 4.10 -4.14 11.40
N GLU A 83 3.60 -3.83 12.59
CA GLU A 83 3.60 -4.75 13.75
C GLU A 83 2.82 -6.03 13.46
N TYR A 84 1.67 -5.92 12.77
CA TYR A 84 0.90 -7.08 12.36
C TYR A 84 1.70 -7.96 11.38
N LEU A 85 2.32 -7.39 10.36
CA LEU A 85 3.11 -8.16 9.39
C LEU A 85 4.37 -8.77 10.00
N ASP A 86 5.05 -8.06 10.90
CA ASP A 86 6.22 -8.53 11.64
C ASP A 86 5.88 -9.74 12.52
N SER A 87 4.77 -9.67 13.26
CA SER A 87 4.30 -10.80 14.09
C SER A 87 3.93 -12.05 13.28
N HIS A 88 3.58 -11.91 12.00
CA HIS A 88 3.26 -13.03 11.11
C HIS A 88 4.47 -13.59 10.34
N GLY A 89 5.69 -13.13 10.67
CA GLY A 89 6.94 -13.66 10.11
C GLY A 89 7.13 -13.39 8.62
N GLY A 90 6.35 -12.47 8.05
CA GLY A 90 6.35 -12.14 6.63
C GLY A 90 7.21 -10.92 6.35
N PHE A 91 8.53 -11.02 6.45
CA PHE A 91 9.47 -9.94 6.08
C PHE A 91 9.49 -9.71 4.55
N ILE A 92 8.41 -9.13 4.02
CA ILE A 92 8.39 -8.51 2.69
C ILE A 92 7.51 -7.25 2.80
N MET A 93 8.13 -6.12 3.15
CA MET A 93 7.55 -4.80 2.91
C MET A 93 7.40 -4.63 1.40
N SER A 94 6.26 -5.04 0.85
CA SER A 94 5.84 -4.71 -0.50
C SER A 94 4.92 -3.51 -0.36
N VAL A 95 5.26 -2.43 -1.07
CA VAL A 95 4.52 -1.18 -1.37
C VAL A 95 3.00 -1.34 -1.61
N THR A 96 2.50 -2.56 -1.73
CA THR A 96 1.09 -2.94 -1.64
C THR A 96 0.41 -2.37 -0.38
N THR A 97 1.14 -2.21 0.74
CA THR A 97 0.65 -1.62 2.00
C THR A 97 0.32 -0.13 1.90
N ILE A 98 0.99 0.63 1.04
CA ILE A 98 0.78 2.09 0.91
C ILE A 98 -0.61 2.39 0.34
N THR A 99 -1.05 1.56 -0.61
CA THR A 99 -2.26 1.77 -1.41
C THR A 99 -3.55 1.48 -0.63
N VAL A 100 -3.46 0.64 0.40
CA VAL A 100 -4.60 0.26 1.25
C VAL A 100 -4.90 1.34 2.29
N VAL A 101 -3.85 1.93 2.86
CA VAL A 101 -3.95 2.88 3.98
C VAL A 101 -4.00 4.33 3.49
N SER A 102 -3.45 4.63 2.31
CA SER A 102 -3.53 5.97 1.71
C SER A 102 -4.79 6.17 0.89
N HIS A 103 -5.38 7.35 1.02
CA HIS A 103 -6.41 7.81 0.10
C HIS A 103 -5.82 7.98 -1.31
N HIS A 104 -6.56 7.55 -2.33
CA HIS A 104 -6.25 7.70 -3.75
C HIS A 104 -5.88 9.14 -4.13
N ARG A 105 -6.48 10.13 -3.47
CA ARG A 105 -6.20 11.56 -3.71
C ARG A 105 -4.81 11.99 -3.28
N LEU A 106 -4.17 11.22 -2.40
CA LEU A 106 -2.86 11.50 -1.84
C LEU A 106 -1.72 10.81 -2.62
N LEU A 107 -2.07 9.94 -3.56
CA LEU A 107 -1.14 9.28 -4.48
C LEU A 107 -0.92 10.17 -5.72
N HIS A 108 0.34 10.28 -6.15
CA HIS A 108 0.69 11.03 -7.35
C HIS A 108 1.68 10.27 -8.23
N TYR A 109 1.35 10.17 -9.52
CA TYR A 109 2.29 9.68 -10.53
C TYR A 109 3.24 10.82 -10.91
N VAL A 110 4.52 10.67 -10.58
CA VAL A 110 5.55 11.68 -10.80
C VAL A 110 6.15 11.47 -12.19
N TYR A 111 5.54 12.10 -13.20
CA TYR A 111 6.16 12.32 -14.51
C TYR A 111 5.83 13.75 -14.96
N THR A 112 6.87 14.59 -15.01
CA THR A 112 6.96 15.80 -15.84
C THR A 112 7.84 15.50 -17.04
#